data_AF-A0A836ZQF0-F1
#
_entry.id   AF-A0A836ZQF0-F1
#
_cell.length_a   1.000
_cell.length_b   1.000
_cell.length_c   1.000
_cell.angle_alpha   90.00
_cell.angle_beta   90.00
_cell.angle_gamma   90.00
#
_symmetry.space_group_name_H-M   'P 1'
#
loop_
_entity.id
_entity.type
_entity.pdbx_description
1 polymer ?
#
loop_
_entity_poly.entity_id
_entity_poly.type
_entity_poly.pdbx_seq_one_letter_code
_entity_poly.pdbx_strand_id
1 'polypeptide(L)' 'LPGTRDAVDSALQISDEQALRNHLHRLQASCGFVGAARLAGAVRLLRGDPQSRTARTQFHAAVAALLH' A
#
# COMPACT_ATOMS: atom_id res chain seq x y z
N LEU A 1 3.29 -1.13 -13.87
CA LEU A 1 4.60 -0.85 -13.21
C LEU A 1 4.91 -1.93 -12.18
N PRO A 2 5.58 -3.04 -12.54
CA PRO A 2 5.84 -4.16 -11.61
C PRO A 2 6.78 -3.78 -10.45
N GLY A 3 7.78 -2.92 -10.67
CA GLY A 3 8.77 -2.56 -9.65
C GLY A 3 8.22 -1.84 -8.41
N THR A 4 7.09 -1.14 -8.53
CA THR A 4 6.47 -0.47 -7.37
C THR A 4 5.72 -1.45 -6.47
N ARG A 5 5.20 -2.55 -7.05
CA ARG A 5 4.56 -3.62 -6.28
C ARG A 5 5.58 -4.35 -5.42
N ASP A 6 6.71 -4.76 -6.01
CA ASP A 6 7.77 -5.48 -5.31
C ASP A 6 8.41 -4.64 -4.20
N ALA A 7 8.57 -3.33 -4.43
CA ALA A 7 9.08 -2.42 -3.41
C ALA A 7 8.12 -2.29 -2.21
N VAL A 8 6.81 -2.27 -2.46
CA VAL A 8 5.77 -2.21 -1.42
C VAL A 8 5.67 -3.53 -0.65
N ASP A 9 5.72 -4.67 -1.34
CA ASP A 9 5.67 -6.00 -0.72
C ASP A 9 6.93 -6.25 0.12
N SER A 10 8.09 -5.80 -0.37
CA SER A 10 9.35 -5.82 0.39
C SER A 10 9.23 -4.93 1.62
N ALA A 11 8.78 -3.68 1.50
CA ALA A 11 8.61 -2.77 2.65
C ALA A 11 7.64 -3.34 3.71
N LEU A 12 6.61 -4.07 3.30
CA LEU A 12 5.73 -4.78 4.22
C LEU A 12 6.39 -5.97 4.92
N GLN A 13 7.22 -6.74 4.20
CA GLN A 13 7.96 -7.87 4.79
C GLN A 13 8.91 -7.41 5.90
N ILE A 14 9.60 -6.30 5.70
CA ILE A 14 10.54 -5.71 6.67
C ILE A 14 9.86 -4.76 7.68
N SER A 15 8.54 -4.58 7.60
CA SER A 15 7.78 -3.58 8.40
C SER A 15 8.40 -2.18 8.34
N ASP A 16 9.02 -1.83 7.22
CA ASP A 16 9.64 -0.52 7.01
C ASP A 16 8.57 0.50 6.62
N GLU A 17 7.99 1.12 7.65
CA GLU A 17 6.91 2.10 7.50
C GLU A 17 7.33 3.35 6.74
N GLN A 18 8.61 3.71 6.78
CA GLN A 18 9.11 4.93 6.17
C GLN A 18 9.31 4.75 4.66
N ALA A 19 9.86 3.59 4.26
CA ALA A 19 9.91 3.16 2.86
C ALA A 19 8.50 3.03 2.28
N LEU A 20 7.58 2.42 3.03
CA LEU A 20 6.19 2.28 2.62
C LEU A 20 5.55 3.66 2.35
N ARG A 21 5.66 4.62 3.28
CA ARG A 21 5.12 5.98 3.09
C ARG A 21 5.68 6.70 1.87
N ASN A 22 6.99 6.59 1.61
CA ASN A 22 7.60 7.22 0.44
C ASN A 22 7.10 6.61 -0.88
N HIS A 23 6.98 5.29 -0.94
CA HIS A 23 6.41 4.62 -2.10
C HIS A 23 4.94 4.97 -2.31
N LEU A 24 4.16 5.01 -1.23
CA LEU A 24 2.77 5.44 -1.25
C LEU A 24 2.63 6.87 -1.76
N HIS A 25 3.38 7.82 -1.21
CA HIS A 25 3.32 9.23 -1.61
C HIS A 25 3.62 9.40 -3.11
N ARG A 26 4.61 8.66 -3.63
CA ARG A 26 4.96 8.66 -5.06
C ARG A 26 3.87 8.02 -5.93
N LEU A 27 3.23 6.95 -5.46
CA LEU A 27 2.07 6.32 -6.09
C LEU A 27 0.86 7.24 -6.10
N GLN A 28 0.57 7.94 -5.00
CA GLN A 28 -0.53 8.90 -4.88
C GLN A 28 -0.35 10.09 -5.83
N ALA A 29 0.90 10.55 -6.02
CA ALA A 29 1.21 11.59 -6.99
C ALA A 29 1.04 11.13 -8.45
N SER A 30 1.17 9.82 -8.72
CA SER A 30 1.11 9.27 -10.08
C SER A 30 -0.28 8.75 -10.48
N CYS A 31 -1.08 8.26 -9.53
CA CYS A 31 -2.39 7.68 -9.78
C CYS A 31 -3.48 8.63 -9.30
N GLY A 32 -4.12 9.33 -10.23
CA GLY A 32 -5.18 10.31 -9.98
C GLY A 32 -6.15 9.90 -8.87
N PHE A 33 -5.97 10.53 -7.70
CA PHE A 33 -6.84 10.78 -6.55
C PHE A 33 -7.71 9.66 -5.92
N VAL A 34 -8.18 8.64 -6.64
CA VAL A 34 -9.14 7.63 -6.09
C VAL A 34 -8.43 6.38 -5.55
N GLY A 35 -7.44 5.85 -6.27
CA GLY A 35 -6.65 4.69 -5.79
C GLY A 35 -5.79 5.04 -4.58
N ALA A 36 -5.27 6.27 -4.57
CA ALA A 36 -4.45 6.88 -3.52
C ALA A 36 -5.13 6.88 -2.14
N ALA A 37 -6.39 7.32 -2.07
CA ALA A 37 -7.15 7.42 -0.83
C ALA A 37 -7.53 6.03 -0.28
N ARG A 38 -7.91 5.11 -1.17
CA ARG A 38 -8.27 3.73 -0.81
C ARG A 38 -7.08 2.96 -0.23
N LEU A 39 -5.88 3.17 -0.81
CA LEU A 39 -4.64 2.60 -0.31
C LEU A 39 -4.24 3.19 1.06
N ALA A 40 -4.35 4.51 1.24
CA ALA A 40 -4.06 5.14 2.53
C ALA A 40 -4.98 4.63 3.66
N GLY A 41 -6.25 4.36 3.36
CA GLY A 41 -7.18 3.72 4.31
C GLY A 41 -6.76 2.30 4.69
N ALA A 42 -6.41 1.48 3.70
CA ALA A 42 -5.98 0.10 3.92
C ALA A 42 -4.66 0.01 4.70
N VAL A 43 -3.70 0.91 4.44
CA VAL A 43 -2.44 1.03 5.20
C VAL A 43 -2.73 1.37 6.66
N ARG A 44 -3.67 2.29 6.92
CA ARG A 44 -4.01 2.71 8.28
C ARG A 44 -4.63 1.56 9.09
N LEU A 45 -5.50 0.76 8.45
CA LEU A 45 -6.06 -0.45 9.06
C LEU A 45 -4.97 -1.51 9.33
N LEU A 46 -4.06 -1.72 8.38
CA LEU A 46 -2.96 -2.68 8.53
C LEU A 46 -1.96 -2.26 9.62
N ARG A 47 -1.74 -0.96 9.83
CA ARG A 47 -0.90 -0.46 10.94
C ARG A 47 -1.58 -0.59 12.29
N GLY A 48 -2.90 -0.49 12.35
CA GLY A 48 -3.66 -0.72 13.58
C GLY A 48 -3.70 -2.20 13.98
N ASP A 49 -3.70 -3.09 12.99
CA ASP A 49 -3.67 -4.55 13.20
C ASP A 49 -2.94 -5.28 12.05
N PRO A 50 -1.61 -5.46 12.17
CA PRO A 50 -0.80 -6.08 11.11
C PRO A 50 -1.01 -7.60 10.98
N GLN A 51 -1.57 -8.24 12.01
CA GLN A 51 -1.91 -9.66 12.02
C GLN A 51 -3.29 -9.91 11.40
N SER A 52 -4.13 -8.87 11.30
CA SER A 52 -5.44 -8.95 10.65
C SER A 52 -5.34 -9.37 9.19
N ARG A 53 -5.91 -10.54 8.91
CA ARG A 53 -6.04 -11.06 7.55
C ARG A 53 -6.85 -10.12 6.67
N THR A 54 -7.90 -9.51 7.23
CA THR A 54 -8.76 -8.55 6.54
C THR A 54 -8.01 -7.29 6.14
N ALA A 55 -7.19 -6.75 7.05
CA ALA A 55 -6.39 -5.55 6.75
C ALA A 55 -5.35 -5.83 5.65
N ARG A 56 -4.71 -7.00 5.69
CA ARG A 56 -3.79 -7.46 4.64
C ARG A 56 -4.50 -7.60 3.28
N THR A 57 -5.67 -8.24 3.23
CA THR A 57 -6.44 -8.40 1.99
C THR A 57 -6.87 -7.05 1.41
N GLN A 58 -7.36 -6.12 2.24
CA GLN A 58 -7.74 -4.79 1.76
C GLN A 58 -6.55 -4.00 1.21
N PHE A 59 -5.39 -4.14 1.85
CA PHE A 59 -4.16 -3.51 1.37
C PHE A 59 -3.75 -4.07 -0.01
N HIS A 60 -3.68 -5.39 -0.15
CA HIS A 60 -3.32 -6.01 -1.44
C HIS A 60 -4.33 -5.66 -2.54
N ALA A 61 -5.63 -5.60 -2.23
CA ALA A 61 -6.66 -5.18 -3.18
C ALA A 61 -6.48 -3.72 -3.63
N ALA A 62 -6.15 -2.82 -2.71
CA ALA A 62 -5.89 -1.42 -3.01
C ALA A 62 -4.62 -1.25 -3.87
N VAL A 63 -3.55 -2.00 -3.59
CA VAL A 63 -2.34 -2.03 -4.42
C VAL A 63 -2.63 -2.59 -5.81
N ALA A 64 -3.40 -3.68 -5.92
CA ALA A 64 -3.78 -4.26 -7.20
C ALA A 64 -4.62 -3.30 -8.06
N ALA A 65 -5.52 -2.53 -7.45
CA ALA A 65 -6.34 -1.53 -8.15
C ALA A 65 -5.53 -0.31 -8.65
N LEU A 66 -4.35 -0.04 -8.08
CA LEU A 66 -3.45 1.04 -8.48
C LEU A 66 -2.47 0.63 -9.59
N LEU A 67 -2.28 -0.67 -9.81
CA LEU A 67 -1.33 -1.23 -10.76
C LEU A 67 -1.97 -1.71 -12.07
N HIS A 68 -3.30 -1.67 -12.15
CA HIS A 68 -4.07 -1.78 -13.40
C HIS A 68 -4.01 -0.46 -14.17
#